data_AF-X1LZT3-F1
#
_entry.id   AF-X1LZT3-F1
#
_cell.length_a   1.000
_cell.length_b   1.000
_cell.length_c   1.000
_cell.angle_alpha   90.00
_cell.angle_beta   90.00
_cell.angle_gamma   90.00
#
_symmetry.space_group_name_H-M   'P 1'
#
loop_
_entity.id
_entity.type
_entity.pdbx_description
1 polymer ?
#
loop_
_entity_poly.entity_id
_entity_poly.type
_entity_poly.pdbx_seq_one_letter_code
_entity_poly.pdbx_strand_id
1 'polypeptide(L)'
;IETVFLALMATTLAIFLAIPVSFLAARNLMGGNPITISIYYIIRTVLNSLRSIEPLIMAIIFVVWVGLGPFAGVLALAVHSIAALGKLYSEAVESIDPGPIEAVTATGANHLQTIVYAVIPQIIPPYLAFTIYRWDINVRMSTIIGFVGGGGIGYLLQQWIRLLMYKDAGVAVWAIAIVVAIMDYASAKAREKIV
;
A
#
# COMPACT_ATOMS: atom_id res chain seq x y z
N ILE A 1 -6.47 17.02 7.92
CA ILE A 1 -6.40 17.02 6.44
C ILE A 1 -5.02 16.57 5.98
N GLU A 2 -3.94 17.21 6.45
CA GLU A 2 -2.56 16.84 6.12
C GLU A 2 -2.27 15.34 6.28
N THR A 3 -2.62 14.74 7.42
CA THR A 3 -2.51 13.29 7.70
C THR A 3 -3.09 12.40 6.59
N VAL A 4 -4.30 12.74 6.12
CA VAL A 4 -5.03 11.98 5.09
C VAL A 4 -4.36 12.17 3.73
N PHE A 5 -3.89 13.38 3.44
CA PHE A 5 -3.20 13.72 2.21
C PHE A 5 -1.83 13.01 2.11
N LEU A 6 -1.05 12.98 3.19
CA LEU A 6 0.24 12.27 3.24
C LEU A 6 0.05 10.77 2.99
N ALA A 7 -0.96 10.17 3.62
CA ALA A 7 -1.31 8.77 3.39
C ALA A 7 -1.77 8.52 1.94
N LEU A 8 -2.56 9.44 1.36
CA LEU A 8 -2.98 9.34 -0.04
C LEU A 8 -1.77 9.39 -0.98
N MET A 9 -0.89 10.38 -0.81
CA MET A 9 0.33 10.51 -1.62
C MET A 9 1.21 9.27 -1.53
N ALA A 10 1.45 8.76 -0.31
CA ALA A 10 2.25 7.57 -0.10
C ALA A 10 1.65 6.35 -0.82
N THR A 11 0.34 6.16 -0.71
CA THR A 11 -0.37 5.05 -1.38
C THR A 11 -0.33 5.23 -2.90
N THR A 12 -0.55 6.43 -3.43
CA THR A 12 -0.50 6.69 -4.88
C THR A 12 0.88 6.39 -5.44
N LEU A 13 1.95 6.88 -4.80
CA LEU A 13 3.33 6.56 -5.19
C LEU A 13 3.60 5.07 -5.12
N ALA A 14 3.05 4.40 -4.10
CA ALA A 14 3.22 2.98 -3.93
C ALA A 14 2.54 2.16 -5.02
N ILE A 15 1.33 2.53 -5.46
CA ILE A 15 0.60 1.84 -6.53
C ILE A 15 1.41 1.85 -7.83
N PHE A 16 1.98 3.01 -8.21
CA PHE A 16 2.76 3.15 -9.45
C PHE A 16 3.93 2.17 -9.53
N LEU A 17 4.60 1.88 -8.41
CA LEU A 17 5.70 0.93 -8.36
C LEU A 17 5.26 -0.50 -8.00
N ALA A 18 4.19 -0.66 -7.22
CA ALA A 18 3.69 -1.96 -6.80
C ALA A 18 3.07 -2.75 -7.97
N ILE A 19 2.40 -2.08 -8.91
CA ILE A 19 1.81 -2.74 -10.10
C ILE A 19 2.88 -3.44 -10.95
N PRO A 20 3.96 -2.77 -11.43
CA PRO A 20 4.98 -3.46 -12.22
C PRO A 20 5.72 -4.52 -11.40
N VAL A 21 6.01 -4.24 -10.13
CA VAL A 21 6.69 -5.19 -9.24
C VAL A 21 5.84 -6.43 -8.97
N SER A 22 4.50 -6.31 -8.93
CA SER A 22 3.62 -7.45 -8.67
C SER A 22 3.64 -8.48 -9.81
N PHE A 23 3.72 -8.03 -11.06
CA PHE A 23 3.87 -8.93 -12.21
C PHE A 23 5.21 -9.67 -12.16
N LEU A 24 6.28 -9.01 -11.73
CA LEU A 24 7.60 -9.65 -11.56
C LEU A 24 7.66 -10.60 -10.36
N ALA A 25 6.79 -10.40 -9.37
CA ALA A 25 6.69 -11.24 -8.17
C ALA A 25 5.66 -12.38 -8.29
N ALA A 26 4.97 -12.51 -9.44
CA ALA A 26 3.95 -13.51 -9.68
C ALA A 26 4.55 -14.80 -10.29
N ARG A 27 4.38 -15.94 -9.60
CA ARG A 27 4.94 -17.23 -9.98
C ARG A 27 4.41 -17.76 -11.31
N ASN A 28 3.13 -17.53 -11.62
CA ASN A 28 2.51 -17.98 -12.87
C ASN A 28 3.13 -17.32 -14.11
N LEU A 29 3.57 -16.06 -14.01
CA LEU A 29 4.22 -15.33 -15.09
C LEU A 29 5.73 -15.61 -15.17
N MET A 30 6.38 -15.79 -14.02
CA MET A 30 7.84 -15.95 -13.94
C MET A 30 8.34 -17.40 -13.89
N GLY A 31 7.44 -18.39 -13.97
CA GLY A 31 7.78 -19.82 -13.86
C GLY A 31 8.38 -20.47 -15.12
N GLY A 32 8.37 -19.79 -16.27
CA GLY A 32 8.73 -20.41 -17.55
C GLY A 32 10.23 -20.61 -17.82
N ASN A 33 11.12 -19.90 -17.12
CA ASN A 33 12.56 -19.92 -17.37
C ASN A 33 13.36 -19.87 -16.05
N PRO A 34 14.49 -20.60 -15.90
CA PRO A 34 15.35 -20.50 -14.71
C PRO A 34 15.80 -19.07 -14.37
N ILE A 35 15.98 -18.19 -15.38
CA ILE A 35 16.29 -16.77 -15.16
C ILE A 35 15.12 -16.04 -14.50
N THR A 36 13.90 -16.26 -14.99
CA THR A 36 12.69 -15.60 -14.46
C THR A 36 12.32 -16.09 -13.06
N ILE A 37 12.55 -17.38 -12.78
CA ILE A 37 12.40 -17.96 -11.44
C ILE A 37 13.38 -17.31 -10.45
N SER A 38 14.62 -17.06 -10.87
CA SER A 38 15.62 -16.39 -10.03
C SER A 38 15.18 -14.95 -9.70
N ILE A 39 14.69 -14.21 -10.69
CA ILE A 39 14.13 -12.85 -10.51
C ILE A 39 12.96 -12.88 -9.51
N TYR A 40 12.05 -13.84 -9.64
CA TYR A 40 10.94 -14.03 -8.71
C TYR A 40 11.42 -14.20 -7.26
N TYR A 41 12.41 -15.08 -7.01
CA TYR A 41 12.92 -15.30 -5.66
C TYR A 41 13.62 -14.06 -5.08
N ILE A 42 14.40 -13.34 -5.91
CA ILE A 42 15.07 -12.11 -5.49
C ILE A 42 14.03 -11.06 -5.10
N ILE A 43 13.05 -10.78 -5.97
CA ILE A 43 12.03 -9.78 -5.71
C ILE A 43 11.21 -10.15 -4.47
N ARG A 44 10.76 -11.40 -4.34
CA ARG A 44 9.95 -11.82 -3.18
C ARG A 44 10.75 -11.74 -1.88
N THR A 45 12.05 -12.03 -1.92
CA THR A 45 12.95 -11.82 -0.78
C THR A 45 13.04 -10.34 -0.42
N VAL A 46 13.29 -9.47 -1.39
CA VAL A 46 13.37 -8.01 -1.18
C VAL A 46 12.05 -7.45 -0.60
N LEU A 47 10.91 -7.85 -1.15
CA LEU A 47 9.59 -7.42 -0.64
C LEU A 47 9.36 -7.90 0.80
N ASN A 48 9.70 -9.15 1.11
CA ASN A 48 9.57 -9.66 2.47
C ASN A 48 10.51 -8.95 3.44
N SER A 49 11.77 -8.69 3.05
CA SER A 49 12.74 -7.95 3.86
C SER A 49 12.28 -6.52 4.15
N LEU A 50 11.80 -5.79 3.14
CA LEU A 50 11.25 -4.45 3.32
C LEU A 50 10.03 -4.45 4.25
N ARG A 51 9.18 -5.48 4.18
CA ARG A 51 8.02 -5.63 5.08
C ARG A 51 8.40 -5.94 6.52
N SER A 52 9.55 -6.58 6.75
CA SER A 52 10.04 -6.88 8.10
C SER A 52 10.52 -5.63 8.85
N ILE A 53 10.85 -4.56 8.13
CA ILE A 53 11.27 -3.29 8.73
C ILE A 53 10.01 -2.49 9.10
N GLU A 54 9.93 -2.11 10.38
CA GLU A 54 8.84 -1.28 10.89
C GLU A 54 8.84 0.11 10.21
N PRO A 55 7.68 0.62 9.75
CA PRO A 55 7.53 1.95 9.16
C PRO A 55 8.16 3.09 9.95
N LEU A 56 8.14 3.01 11.29
CA LEU A 56 8.79 3.99 12.17
C LEU A 56 10.31 4.05 11.96
N ILE A 57 10.96 2.89 11.80
CA ILE A 57 12.40 2.81 11.53
C ILE A 57 12.70 3.40 10.15
N MET A 58 11.88 3.06 9.14
CA MET A 58 12.03 3.66 7.81
C MET A 58 11.90 5.19 7.86
N ALA A 59 10.93 5.70 8.63
CA ALA A 59 10.74 7.14 8.78
C ALA A 59 11.98 7.83 9.37
N ILE A 60 12.62 7.23 10.38
CA ILE A 60 13.88 7.75 10.93
C ILE A 60 14.98 7.78 9.86
N ILE A 61 15.14 6.70 9.08
CA ILE A 61 16.13 6.63 8.00
C ILE A 61 15.87 7.73 6.95
N PHE A 62 14.62 7.90 6.52
CA PHE A 62 14.26 8.93 5.55
C PHE A 62 14.43 10.34 6.10
N VAL A 63 14.12 10.58 7.37
CA VAL A 63 14.36 11.88 8.01
C VAL A 63 15.84 12.23 8.02
N VAL A 64 16.73 11.25 8.27
CA VAL A 64 18.18 11.48 8.19
C VAL A 64 18.63 11.74 6.74
N TRP A 65 17.96 11.13 5.76
CA TRP A 65 18.35 11.22 4.35
C TRP A 65 17.88 12.50 3.64
N VAL A 66 16.58 12.83 3.73
CA VAL A 66 15.96 13.99 3.05
C VAL A 66 15.66 15.15 3.99
N GLY A 67 15.88 14.98 5.29
CA GLY A 67 15.61 16.00 6.31
C GLY A 67 14.26 15.83 6.98
N LEU A 68 14.06 16.64 8.03
CA LEU A 68 12.81 16.69 8.80
C LEU A 68 11.66 17.24 7.96
N GLY A 69 10.52 16.56 8.01
CA GLY A 69 9.28 17.06 7.42
C GLY A 69 8.35 15.98 6.89
N PRO A 70 7.16 16.39 6.40
CA PRO A 70 6.13 15.47 5.91
C PRO A 70 6.60 14.62 4.73
N PHE A 71 7.51 15.14 3.92
CA PHE A 71 8.07 14.43 2.77
C PHE A 71 8.79 13.13 3.16
N ALA A 72 9.58 13.15 4.26
CA ALA A 72 10.24 11.95 4.77
C ALA A 72 9.22 10.88 5.21
N GLY A 73 8.12 11.31 5.83
CA GLY A 73 7.02 10.43 6.22
C GLY A 73 6.33 9.78 5.02
N VAL A 74 6.09 10.54 3.95
CA VAL A 74 5.51 10.03 2.69
C VAL A 74 6.42 8.98 2.06
N LEU A 75 7.73 9.22 2.00
CA LEU A 75 8.69 8.25 1.44
C LEU A 75 8.74 6.96 2.26
N ALA A 76 8.78 7.07 3.59
CA ALA A 76 8.77 5.91 4.48
C ALA A 76 7.51 5.06 4.29
N LEU A 77 6.33 5.71 4.28
CA LEU A 77 5.06 5.05 4.03
C LEU A 77 4.99 4.46 2.61
N ALA A 78 5.51 5.17 1.60
CA ALA A 78 5.50 4.71 0.22
C ALA A 78 6.33 3.43 0.06
N VAL A 79 7.58 3.40 0.56
CA VAL A 79 8.44 2.21 0.46
C VAL A 79 7.83 1.00 1.17
N HIS A 80 7.33 1.19 2.39
CA HIS A 80 6.66 0.11 3.10
C HIS A 80 5.38 -0.35 2.37
N SER A 81 4.62 0.59 1.78
CA SER A 81 3.41 0.29 1.00
C SER A 81 3.72 -0.44 -0.31
N ILE A 82 4.80 -0.10 -1.02
CA ILE A 82 5.24 -0.80 -2.23
C ILE A 82 5.51 -2.26 -1.91
N ALA A 83 6.26 -2.51 -0.84
CA ALA A 83 6.64 -3.87 -0.45
C ALA A 83 5.41 -4.74 -0.16
N ALA A 84 4.41 -4.15 0.48
CA ALA A 84 3.23 -4.87 0.88
C ALA A 84 2.15 -4.98 -0.19
N LEU A 85 1.88 -3.92 -0.96
CA LEU A 85 0.99 -3.97 -2.12
C LEU A 85 1.57 -4.85 -3.23
N GLY A 86 2.87 -4.77 -3.51
CA GLY A 86 3.52 -5.60 -4.53
C GLY A 86 3.32 -7.10 -4.26
N LYS A 87 3.42 -7.53 -3.00
CA LYS A 87 3.14 -8.92 -2.61
C LYS A 87 1.65 -9.26 -2.73
N LEU A 88 0.75 -8.44 -2.18
CA LEU A 88 -0.70 -8.70 -2.25
C LEU A 88 -1.22 -8.74 -3.69
N TYR A 89 -0.76 -7.81 -4.53
CA TYR A 89 -1.06 -7.80 -5.95
C TYR A 89 -0.49 -9.02 -6.66
N SER A 90 0.73 -9.46 -6.31
CA SER A 90 1.30 -10.67 -6.93
C SER A 90 0.51 -11.92 -6.58
N GLU A 91 0.01 -12.02 -5.36
CA GLU A 91 -0.84 -13.13 -4.91
C GLU A 91 -2.20 -13.11 -5.63
N ALA A 92 -2.77 -11.91 -5.88
CA ALA A 92 -3.97 -11.77 -6.71
C ALA A 92 -3.74 -12.14 -8.19
N VAL A 93 -2.55 -11.86 -8.74
CA VAL A 93 -2.18 -12.30 -10.09
C VAL A 93 -1.96 -13.81 -10.13
N GLU A 94 -1.38 -14.40 -9.09
CA GLU A 94 -1.20 -15.86 -8.97
C GLU A 94 -2.56 -16.60 -8.85
N SER A 95 -3.61 -15.95 -8.32
CA SER A 95 -4.93 -16.55 -8.11
C SER A 95 -5.91 -16.39 -9.29
N ILE A 96 -5.45 -15.95 -10.46
CA ILE A 96 -6.31 -15.82 -11.65
C ILE A 96 -6.81 -17.20 -12.10
N ASP A 97 -8.12 -17.32 -12.34
CA ASP A 97 -8.74 -18.55 -12.85
C ASP A 97 -8.40 -18.73 -14.35
N PRO A 98 -7.84 -19.89 -14.77
CA PRO A 98 -7.61 -20.19 -16.18
C PRO A 98 -8.89 -20.35 -17.00
N GLY A 99 -10.04 -20.65 -16.40
CA GLY A 99 -11.30 -20.89 -17.12
C GLY A 99 -11.72 -19.76 -18.07
N PRO A 100 -11.85 -18.50 -17.59
CA PRO A 100 -12.13 -17.35 -18.45
C PRO A 100 -11.07 -17.12 -19.54
N ILE A 101 -9.80 -17.46 -19.29
CA ILE A 101 -8.70 -17.31 -20.25
C ILE A 101 -8.88 -18.31 -21.40
N GLU A 102 -9.19 -19.56 -21.08
CA GLU A 102 -9.45 -20.62 -22.06
C GLU A 102 -10.70 -20.31 -22.89
N ALA A 103 -11.78 -19.85 -22.24
CA ALA A 103 -13.02 -19.47 -22.91
C ALA A 103 -12.83 -18.35 -23.94
N VAL A 104 -12.11 -17.27 -23.58
CA VAL A 104 -11.81 -16.17 -24.51
C VAL A 104 -10.89 -16.64 -25.63
N THR A 105 -9.88 -17.44 -25.32
CA THR A 105 -8.96 -17.98 -26.34
C THR A 105 -9.68 -18.90 -27.33
N ALA A 106 -10.65 -19.69 -26.87
CA ALA A 106 -11.46 -20.57 -27.72
C ALA A 106 -12.33 -19.81 -28.74
N THR A 107 -12.63 -18.53 -28.51
CA THR A 107 -13.32 -17.67 -29.49
C THR A 107 -12.42 -17.17 -30.62
N GLY A 108 -11.12 -17.50 -30.61
CA GLY A 108 -10.14 -17.01 -31.57
C GLY A 108 -9.54 -15.65 -31.21
N ALA A 109 -9.68 -15.21 -29.96
CA ALA A 109 -9.16 -13.94 -29.48
C ALA A 109 -7.62 -13.90 -29.50
N ASN A 110 -7.06 -12.75 -29.84
CA ASN A 110 -5.61 -12.54 -29.77
C ASN A 110 -5.12 -12.39 -28.32
N HIS A 111 -3.81 -12.49 -28.08
CA HIS A 111 -3.24 -12.38 -26.73
C HIS A 111 -3.63 -11.08 -25.99
N LEU A 112 -3.73 -9.96 -26.69
CA LEU A 112 -4.06 -8.67 -26.10
C LEU A 112 -5.54 -8.62 -25.68
N GLN A 113 -6.42 -9.22 -26.48
CA GLN A 113 -7.84 -9.40 -26.16
C GLN A 113 -8.01 -10.35 -24.98
N THR A 114 -7.24 -11.45 -24.90
CA THR A 114 -7.28 -12.35 -23.74
C THR A 114 -6.87 -11.64 -22.46
N ILE A 115 -5.82 -10.81 -22.49
CA ILE A 115 -5.42 -10.02 -21.32
C ILE A 115 -6.54 -9.05 -20.92
N VAL A 116 -7.09 -8.29 -21.87
CA VAL A 116 -8.09 -7.25 -21.58
C VAL A 116 -9.42 -7.83 -21.11
N TYR A 117 -9.86 -8.96 -21.66
CA TYR A 117 -11.20 -9.50 -21.40
C TYR A 117 -11.22 -10.67 -20.40
N ALA A 118 -10.12 -11.40 -20.22
CA ALA A 118 -10.05 -12.48 -19.24
C ALA A 118 -9.25 -12.13 -17.99
N VAL A 119 -8.13 -11.42 -18.11
CA VAL A 119 -7.20 -11.17 -16.99
C VAL A 119 -7.53 -9.88 -16.24
N ILE A 120 -7.62 -8.74 -16.95
CA ILE A 120 -7.85 -7.42 -16.34
C ILE A 120 -9.10 -7.39 -15.42
N PRO A 121 -10.26 -7.96 -15.81
CA PRO A 121 -11.46 -7.94 -14.98
C PRO A 121 -11.30 -8.71 -13.66
N GLN A 122 -10.44 -9.73 -13.63
CA GLN A 122 -10.19 -10.53 -12.42
C GLN A 122 -9.24 -9.82 -11.44
N ILE A 123 -8.27 -9.04 -11.94
CA ILE A 123 -7.26 -8.38 -11.10
C ILE A 123 -7.71 -7.02 -10.55
N ILE A 124 -8.60 -6.29 -11.24
CA ILE A 124 -9.03 -4.94 -10.82
C ILE A 124 -9.71 -4.96 -9.44
N PRO A 125 -10.73 -5.80 -9.17
CA PRO A 125 -11.41 -5.81 -7.87
C PRO A 125 -10.47 -6.03 -6.67
N PRO A 126 -9.61 -7.07 -6.65
CA PRO A 126 -8.68 -7.26 -5.53
C PRO A 126 -7.64 -6.15 -5.44
N TYR A 127 -7.15 -5.61 -6.57
CA TYR A 127 -6.20 -4.48 -6.55
C TYR A 127 -6.82 -3.25 -5.87
N LEU A 128 -8.05 -2.90 -6.23
CA LEU A 128 -8.76 -1.78 -5.60
C LEU A 128 -9.00 -2.04 -4.10
N ALA A 129 -9.45 -3.25 -3.75
CA ALA A 129 -9.70 -3.61 -2.36
C ALA A 129 -8.45 -3.50 -1.49
N PHE A 130 -7.30 -4.02 -1.96
CA PHE A 130 -6.03 -3.90 -1.25
C PHE A 130 -5.51 -2.47 -1.19
N THR A 131 -5.74 -1.67 -2.23
CA THR A 131 -5.36 -0.26 -2.27
C THR A 131 -6.10 0.55 -1.21
N ILE A 132 -7.43 0.39 -1.15
CA ILE A 132 -8.29 1.07 -0.17
C ILE A 132 -7.88 0.67 1.24
N TYR A 133 -7.66 -0.63 1.46
CA TYR A 133 -7.20 -1.14 2.75
C TYR A 133 -5.83 -0.57 3.14
N ARG A 134 -4.87 -0.51 2.20
CA ARG A 134 -3.55 0.06 2.46
C ARG A 134 -3.64 1.56 2.79
N TRP A 135 -4.54 2.29 2.12
CA TRP A 135 -4.73 3.70 2.40
C TRP A 135 -5.26 3.96 3.82
N ASP A 136 -6.22 3.16 4.31
CA ASP A 136 -6.67 3.22 5.72
C ASP A 136 -5.51 3.00 6.68
N ILE A 137 -4.73 1.93 6.46
CA ILE A 137 -3.57 1.62 7.30
C ILE A 137 -2.57 2.78 7.27
N ASN A 138 -2.30 3.37 6.10
CA ASN A 138 -1.36 4.47 5.99
C ASN A 138 -1.82 5.72 6.74
N VAL A 139 -3.12 6.01 6.79
CA VAL A 139 -3.64 7.10 7.64
C VAL A 139 -3.39 6.82 9.10
N ARG A 140 -3.64 5.60 9.56
CA ARG A 140 -3.35 5.20 10.94
C ARG A 140 -1.86 5.30 11.26
N MET A 141 -0.99 4.75 10.42
CA MET A 141 0.47 4.79 10.59
C MET A 141 1.03 6.20 10.55
N SER A 142 0.46 7.10 9.75
CA SER A 142 0.94 8.48 9.65
C SER A 142 0.86 9.23 10.99
N THR A 143 -0.08 8.85 11.86
CA THR A 143 -0.14 9.42 13.22
C THR A 143 1.08 9.03 14.07
N ILE A 144 1.57 7.80 13.93
CA ILE A 144 2.77 7.30 14.62
C ILE A 144 4.03 7.92 14.00
N ILE A 145 4.10 7.99 12.68
CA ILE A 145 5.23 8.58 11.95
C ILE A 145 5.35 10.10 12.21
N GLY A 146 4.25 10.77 12.52
CA GLY A 146 4.28 12.17 12.97
C GLY A 146 5.15 12.40 14.21
N PHE A 147 5.31 11.40 15.09
CA PHE A 147 6.15 11.51 16.28
C PHE A 147 7.64 11.61 15.94
N VAL A 148 8.07 11.00 14.84
CA VAL A 148 9.46 11.01 14.38
C VAL A 148 9.75 12.10 13.36
N GLY A 149 8.84 13.06 13.18
CA GLY A 149 9.03 14.21 12.30
C GLY A 149 8.39 14.09 10.92
N GLY A 150 7.54 13.08 10.69
CA GLY A 150 6.81 12.91 9.43
C GLY A 150 5.56 13.79 9.26
N GLY A 151 5.40 14.81 10.10
CA GLY A 151 4.33 15.83 9.97
C GLY A 151 2.94 15.38 10.41
N GLY A 152 1.94 16.17 10.02
CA GLY A 152 0.53 15.92 10.32
C GLY A 152 0.14 15.95 11.80
N ILE A 153 -1.02 15.37 12.10
CA ILE A 153 -1.62 15.44 13.45
C ILE A 153 -0.79 14.74 14.52
N GLY A 154 0.00 13.72 14.15
CA GLY A 154 0.89 13.01 15.07
C GLY A 154 2.00 13.90 15.62
N TYR A 155 2.54 14.79 14.79
CA TYR A 155 3.53 15.76 15.22
C TYR A 155 2.97 16.77 16.23
N LEU A 156 1.76 17.30 15.96
CA LEU A 156 1.07 18.23 16.87
C LEU A 156 0.70 17.56 18.20
N LEU A 157 0.21 16.32 18.14
CA LEU A 157 -0.08 15.53 19.33
C LEU A 157 1.16 15.38 20.20
N GLN A 158 2.29 14.97 19.60
CA GLN A 158 3.55 14.84 20.33
C GLN A 158 4.04 16.19 20.88
N GLN A 159 3.83 17.29 20.15
CA GLN A 159 4.15 18.63 20.63
C GLN A 159 3.32 19.02 21.87
N TRP A 160 2.01 18.82 21.84
CA TRP A 160 1.14 19.14 22.99
C TRP A 160 1.41 18.27 24.21
N ILE A 161 1.74 16.99 24.00
CA ILE A 161 2.19 16.11 25.08
C ILE A 161 3.48 16.65 25.72
N ARG A 162 4.48 17.03 24.91
CA ARG A 162 5.74 17.60 25.42
C ARG A 162 5.55 18.93 26.14
N LEU A 163 4.56 19.73 25.73
CA LEU A 163 4.20 21.00 26.37
C LEU A 163 3.28 20.83 27.59
N LEU A 164 2.96 19.60 28.01
CA LEU A 164 2.04 19.29 29.11
C LEU A 164 0.61 19.85 28.88
N MET A 165 0.24 20.11 27.63
CA MET A 165 -1.06 20.63 27.21
C MET A 165 -2.07 19.49 27.01
N TYR A 166 -2.39 18.78 28.09
CA TYR A 166 -3.20 17.55 28.02
C TYR A 166 -4.63 17.75 27.50
N LYS A 167 -5.19 18.95 27.65
CA LYS A 167 -6.50 19.29 27.08
C LYS A 167 -6.45 19.25 25.55
N ASP A 168 -5.48 19.91 24.94
CA ASP A 168 -5.31 19.96 23.49
C ASP A 168 -4.88 18.59 22.94
N ALA A 169 -3.99 17.89 23.64
CA ALA A 169 -3.62 16.51 23.31
C ALA A 169 -4.84 15.58 23.32
N GLY A 170 -5.72 15.70 24.32
CA GLY A 170 -6.96 14.92 24.40
C GLY A 170 -7.91 15.17 23.24
N VAL A 171 -8.05 16.42 22.80
CA VAL A 171 -8.83 16.78 21.60
C VAL A 171 -8.22 16.17 20.35
N ALA A 172 -6.89 16.19 20.19
CA ALA A 172 -6.21 15.53 19.07
C ALA A 172 -6.47 14.02 19.05
N VAL A 173 -6.40 13.33 20.19
CA VAL A 173 -6.66 11.89 20.29
C VAL A 173 -8.09 11.58 19.84
N TRP A 174 -9.08 12.33 20.33
CA TRP A 174 -10.47 12.17 19.88
C TRP A 174 -10.64 12.44 18.39
N ALA A 175 -10.01 13.49 17.86
CA ALA A 175 -10.06 13.80 16.43
C ALA A 175 -9.46 12.66 15.59
N ILE A 176 -8.32 12.10 15.99
CA ILE A 176 -7.71 10.93 15.33
C ILE A 176 -8.66 9.74 15.36
N ALA A 177 -9.24 9.42 16.52
CA ALA A 177 -10.15 8.30 16.68
C ALA A 177 -11.39 8.41 15.77
N ILE A 178 -12.00 9.60 15.71
CA ILE A 178 -13.17 9.86 14.85
C ILE A 178 -12.80 9.73 13.37
N VAL A 179 -11.70 10.35 12.94
CA VAL A 179 -11.27 10.30 11.53
C VAL A 179 -10.97 8.86 11.12
N VAL A 180 -10.24 8.12 11.94
CA VAL A 180 -9.90 6.71 11.67
C VAL A 180 -11.16 5.84 11.65
N ALA A 181 -12.10 6.04 12.58
CA ALA A 181 -13.35 5.28 12.60
C ALA A 181 -14.21 5.54 11.35
N ILE A 182 -14.33 6.80 10.92
CA ILE A 182 -15.05 7.16 9.69
C ILE A 182 -14.36 6.54 8.47
N MET A 183 -13.03 6.60 8.41
CA MET A 183 -12.26 6.04 7.31
C MET A 183 -12.35 4.51 7.24
N ASP A 184 -12.29 3.82 8.37
CA ASP A 184 -12.39 2.37 8.41
C ASP A 184 -13.79 1.92 7.96
N TYR A 185 -14.84 2.60 8.44
CA TYR A 185 -16.22 2.37 8.00
C TYR A 185 -16.40 2.62 6.50
N ALA A 186 -15.90 3.74 5.99
CA ALA A 186 -15.96 4.07 4.56
C ALA A 186 -15.18 3.04 3.72
N SER A 187 -14.00 2.62 4.18
CA SER A 187 -13.15 1.64 3.52
C SER A 187 -13.75 0.23 3.54
N ALA A 188 -14.42 -0.17 4.62
CA ALA A 188 -15.16 -1.43 4.69
C ALA A 188 -16.32 -1.45 3.70
N LYS A 189 -17.15 -0.40 3.69
CA LYS A 189 -18.30 -0.29 2.78
C LYS A 189 -17.91 -0.18 1.32
N ALA A 190 -16.80 0.50 1.01
CA ALA A 190 -16.27 0.56 -0.35
C ALA A 190 -15.78 -0.81 -0.83
N ARG A 191 -15.14 -1.60 0.04
CA ARG A 191 -14.67 -2.95 -0.29
C ARG A 191 -15.83 -3.93 -0.50
N GLU A 192 -16.88 -3.87 0.31
CA GLU A 192 -18.09 -4.71 0.18
C GLU A 192 -18.80 -4.52 -1.17
N LYS A 193 -18.67 -3.34 -1.80
CA LYS A 193 -19.28 -3.08 -3.11
C LYS A 193 -18.42 -3.56 -4.29
N ILE A 194 -17.13 -3.80 -4.05
CA ILE A 194 -16.14 -4.15 -5.09
C ILE A 194 -15.95 -5.67 -5.18
N VAL A 195 -16.07 -6.38 -4.05
CA VAL A 195 -16.02 -7.84 -3.93
C VAL A 195 -17.42 -8.42 -4.05
#